data_AF-A0A1I2TK60-F1
#
_entry.id   AF-A0A1I2TK60-F1
#
_cell.length_a   1.000
_cell.length_b   1.000
_cell.length_c   1.000
_cell.angle_alpha   90.00
_cell.angle_beta   90.00
_cell.angle_gamma   90.00
#
_symmetry.space_group_name_H-M   'P 1'
#
loop_
_entity.id
_entity.type
_entity.pdbx_description
1 polymer ?
#
loop_
_entity_poly.entity_id
_entity_poly.type
_entity_poly.pdbx_seq_one_letter_code
_entity_poly.pdbx_strand_id
1 'polypeptide(L)'
;MIAWRADRRAKYEGFETTAGNALSWPDQYLPTAHPMRSEARNFLLMWAWCEAGNDTWRGYCRKRGWSRTTADRWRKWAAEQIAAGINEAIRRATRAARGA
;
A
#
# COMPACT_ATOMS: atom_id res chain seq x y z
N MET A 1 26.43 8.98 8.09
CA MET A 1 24.97 9.19 7.98
C MET A 1 24.60 9.80 6.62
N ILE A 2 25.05 9.20 5.50
CA ILE A 2 24.84 9.73 4.13
C ILE A 2 24.14 8.69 3.24
N ALA A 3 24.44 7.39 3.44
CA ALA A 3 23.81 6.29 2.70
C ALA A 3 22.28 6.20 2.85
N TRP A 4 21.73 6.47 4.05
CA TRP A 4 20.28 6.33 4.29
C TRP A 4 19.42 7.39 3.58
N ARG A 5 19.95 8.61 3.39
CA ARG A 5 19.22 9.67 2.66
C ARG A 5 19.20 9.41 1.15
N ALA A 6 20.26 8.83 0.60
CA ALA A 6 20.30 8.41 -0.80
C ALA A 6 19.36 7.22 -1.06
N ASP A 7 19.35 6.23 -0.16
CA ASP A 7 18.45 5.06 -0.26
C ASP A 7 16.97 5.46 -0.15
N ARG A 8 16.65 6.49 0.65
CA ARG A 8 15.27 6.98 0.80
C ARG A 8 14.73 7.64 -0.47
N ARG A 9 15.56 8.42 -1.17
CA ARG A 9 15.16 9.09 -2.41
C ARG A 9 14.99 8.07 -3.56
N ALA A 10 15.84 7.05 -3.59
CA ALA A 10 15.76 5.96 -4.57
C ALA A 10 14.60 4.98 -4.32
N LYS A 11 14.29 4.62 -3.06
CA LYS A 11 13.22 3.65 -2.74
C LYS A 11 11.81 4.23 -2.66
N TYR A 12 11.66 5.51 -2.34
CA TYR A 12 10.35 6.08 -1.97
C TYR A 12 9.93 7.31 -2.77
N GLU A 13 10.86 8.00 -3.44
CA GLU A 13 10.56 9.26 -4.16
C GLU A 13 10.84 9.17 -5.67
N GLY A 14 11.36 8.04 -6.17
CA GLY A 14 11.62 7.79 -7.59
C GLY A 14 10.70 6.72 -8.15
N PHE A 15 10.14 7.02 -9.32
CA PHE A 15 9.53 6.11 -10.27
C PHE A 15 10.00 4.65 -10.10
N GLU A 16 9.07 3.75 -9.84
CA GLU A 16 8.69 2.73 -10.81
C GLU A 16 7.78 1.69 -10.15
N THR A 17 6.69 1.45 -10.84
CA THR A 17 5.89 0.22 -10.78
C THR A 17 6.70 -0.97 -11.33
N THR A 18 7.98 -1.13 -10.96
CA THR A 18 8.78 -2.29 -11.38
C THR A 18 8.29 -3.50 -10.61
N ALA A 19 7.84 -4.52 -11.34
CA ALA A 19 7.61 -5.84 -10.78
C ALA A 19 8.91 -6.34 -10.14
N GLY A 20 8.94 -6.50 -8.82
CA GLY A 20 10.11 -6.95 -8.06
C GLY A 20 10.41 -6.17 -6.78
N ASN A 21 9.87 -4.96 -6.60
CA ASN A 21 9.96 -4.27 -5.30
C ASN A 21 8.96 -4.91 -4.32
N ALA A 22 9.41 -5.36 -3.15
CA ALA A 22 8.54 -5.92 -2.11
C ALA A 22 7.41 -4.97 -1.67
N LEU A 23 7.46 -3.69 -2.03
CA LEU A 23 6.41 -2.71 -1.78
C LEU A 23 5.41 -2.54 -2.93
N SER A 24 5.60 -3.18 -4.09
CA SER A 24 4.68 -3.03 -5.24
C SER A 24 3.52 -4.04 -5.25
N TRP A 25 3.49 -5.00 -4.33
CA TRP A 25 2.37 -5.96 -4.26
C TRP A 25 0.97 -5.32 -4.11
N PRO A 26 0.76 -4.17 -3.41
CA PRO A 26 -0.57 -3.54 -3.36
C PRO A 26 -1.02 -3.05 -4.74
N ASP A 27 -0.07 -2.70 -5.61
CA ASP A 27 -0.33 -2.20 -6.96
C ASP A 27 -1.02 -3.25 -7.84
N GLN A 28 -0.92 -4.54 -7.50
CA GLN A 28 -1.57 -5.64 -8.20
C GLN A 28 -3.09 -5.65 -8.00
N TYR A 29 -3.58 -5.04 -6.91
CA TYR A 29 -5.00 -5.08 -6.53
C TYR A 29 -5.67 -3.70 -6.53
N LEU A 30 -4.89 -2.62 -6.44
CA LEU A 30 -5.43 -1.26 -6.47
C LEU A 30 -5.77 -0.81 -7.90
N PRO A 31 -7.00 -0.31 -8.16
CA PRO A 31 -7.43 0.07 -9.51
C PRO A 31 -6.57 1.19 -10.10
N THR A 32 -5.87 0.92 -11.21
CA THR A 32 -4.89 1.85 -11.83
C THR A 32 -5.48 3.22 -12.18
N ALA A 33 -6.74 3.26 -12.61
CA ALA A 33 -7.43 4.49 -12.99
C ALA A 33 -7.93 5.33 -11.80
N HIS A 34 -7.83 4.83 -10.56
CA HIS A 34 -8.35 5.55 -9.40
C HIS A 34 -7.42 6.73 -9.02
N PRO A 35 -7.91 7.98 -8.95
CA PRO A 35 -7.07 9.16 -8.77
C PRO A 35 -6.31 9.15 -7.43
N MET A 36 -6.90 8.56 -6.38
CA MET A 36 -6.27 8.44 -5.06
C MET A 36 -5.43 7.17 -4.87
N ARG A 37 -5.15 6.41 -5.94
CA ARG A 37 -4.44 5.12 -5.85
C ARG A 37 -3.09 5.26 -5.15
N SER A 38 -2.28 6.23 -5.58
CA SER A 38 -0.92 6.43 -5.07
C SER A 38 -0.91 6.84 -3.60
N GLU A 39 -1.81 7.74 -3.22
CA GLU A 39 -2.00 8.22 -1.85
C GLU A 39 -2.53 7.11 -0.95
N ALA A 40 -3.55 6.38 -1.39
CA ALA A 40 -4.13 5.28 -0.63
C ALA A 40 -3.11 4.16 -0.39
N ARG A 41 -2.30 3.82 -1.40
CA ARG A 41 -1.15 2.92 -1.26
C ARG A 41 -0.16 3.44 -0.22
N ASN A 42 0.21 4.72 -0.30
CA ASN A 42 1.17 5.32 0.63
C ASN A 42 0.64 5.29 2.07
N PHE A 43 -0.63 5.67 2.29
CA PHE A 43 -1.25 5.61 3.61
C PHE A 43 -1.30 4.19 4.16
N LEU A 44 -1.64 3.19 3.34
CA LEU A 44 -1.64 1.79 3.74
C LEU A 44 -0.25 1.30 4.16
N LEU A 45 0.77 1.56 3.34
CA LEU A 45 2.15 1.12 3.62
C LEU A 45 2.71 1.81 4.87
N MET A 46 2.47 3.11 5.03
CA MET A 46 2.95 3.84 6.20
C MET A 46 2.19 3.46 7.47
N TRP A 47 0.89 3.16 7.36
CA TRP A 47 0.13 2.59 8.46
C TRP A 47 0.71 1.24 8.89
N ALA A 48 0.95 0.31 7.94
CA ALA A 48 1.54 -0.99 8.24
C ALA A 48 2.95 -0.87 8.86
N TRP A 49 3.74 0.09 8.39
CA TRP A 49 5.04 0.41 8.98
C TRP A 49 4.92 0.93 10.43
N CYS A 50 3.90 1.73 10.74
CA CYS A 50 3.60 2.15 12.11
C CYS A 50 3.16 0.96 12.99
N GLU A 51 2.27 0.10 12.49
CA GLU A 51 1.80 -1.10 13.22
C GLU A 51 2.95 -2.08 13.51
N ALA A 52 4.00 -2.09 12.69
CA ALA A 52 5.23 -2.84 12.96
C ALA A 52 6.11 -2.24 14.09
N GLY A 53 5.63 -1.22 14.82
CA GLY A 53 6.28 -0.66 16.00
C GLY A 53 7.22 0.51 15.74
N ASN A 54 7.32 1.01 14.51
CA ASN A 54 8.26 2.07 14.15
C ASN A 54 7.80 3.48 14.54
N ASP A 55 6.48 3.71 14.62
CA ASP A 55 5.87 4.97 15.06
C ASP A 55 4.40 4.72 15.42
N THR A 56 3.73 5.72 15.99
CA THR A 56 2.27 5.72 16.09
C THR A 56 1.66 6.28 14.81
N TRP A 57 0.61 5.65 14.29
CA TRP A 57 -0.06 6.16 13.07
C TRP A 57 -0.52 7.62 13.21
N ARG A 58 -1.06 7.98 14.38
CA ARG A 58 -1.45 9.37 14.69
C ARG A 58 -0.25 10.32 14.67
N GLY A 59 0.85 9.93 15.30
CA GLY A 59 2.08 10.72 15.35
C GLY A 59 2.67 10.91 13.96
N TYR A 60 2.69 9.83 13.16
CA TYR A 60 3.18 9.85 11.80
C TYR A 60 2.36 10.77 10.89
N CYS A 61 1.03 10.68 10.92
CA CYS A 61 0.15 11.61 10.19
C CYS A 61 0.44 13.07 10.55
N ARG A 62 0.61 13.37 11.85
CA ARG A 62 0.96 14.73 12.30
C ARG A 62 2.32 15.18 11.76
N LYS A 63 3.35 14.33 11.82
CA LYS A 63 4.70 14.63 11.29
C LYS A 63 4.69 14.91 9.78
N ARG A 64 3.78 14.26 9.03
CA ARG A 64 3.65 14.41 7.58
C ARG A 64 2.67 15.51 7.16
N GLY A 65 2.01 16.18 8.10
CA GLY A 65 0.97 17.15 7.80
C GLY A 65 -0.29 16.54 7.16
N TRP A 66 -0.51 15.23 7.34
CA TRP A 66 -1.64 14.53 6.77
C TRP A 66 -2.88 14.68 7.64
N SER A 67 -4.03 14.91 6.99
CA SER A 67 -5.33 14.75 7.63
C SER A 67 -5.51 13.29 8.04
N ARG A 68 -5.61 13.04 9.35
CA ARG A 68 -5.83 11.69 9.89
C ARG A 68 -7.09 11.05 9.31
N THR A 69 -8.17 11.82 9.22
CA THR A 69 -9.46 11.33 8.68
C THR A 69 -9.32 10.90 7.22
N THR A 70 -8.63 11.71 6.41
CA THR A 70 -8.38 11.40 5.00
C THR A 70 -7.49 10.17 4.87
N ALA A 71 -6.40 10.11 5.63
CA ALA A 71 -5.46 8.99 5.60
C ALA A 71 -6.11 7.68 6.06
N ASP A 72 -6.94 7.72 7.12
CA ASP A 72 -7.71 6.56 7.59
C ASP A 72 -8.74 6.07 6.57
N ARG A 73 -9.47 6.99 5.93
CA ARG A 73 -10.43 6.64 4.88
C ARG A 73 -9.75 5.89 3.74
N TRP A 74 -8.66 6.45 3.22
CA TRP A 74 -8.01 5.93 2.03
C TRP A 74 -7.17 4.67 2.29
N ARG A 75 -6.54 4.53 3.47
CA ARG A 75 -5.89 3.26 3.81
C ARG A 75 -6.90 2.11 3.94
N LYS A 76 -8.09 2.38 4.50
CA LYS A 76 -9.15 1.37 4.65
C LYS A 76 -9.70 0.96 3.30
N TRP A 77 -10.00 1.93 2.45
CA TRP A 77 -10.37 1.68 1.06
C TRP A 77 -9.33 0.83 0.33
N ALA A 78 -8.03 1.14 0.46
CA ALA A 78 -6.98 0.34 -0.15
C ALA A 78 -6.97 -1.11 0.37
N ALA A 79 -7.11 -1.29 1.69
CA ALA A 79 -7.17 -2.62 2.30
C ALA A 79 -8.40 -3.43 1.82
N GLU A 80 -9.56 -2.79 1.67
CA GLU A 80 -10.78 -3.42 1.15
C GLU A 80 -10.61 -3.87 -0.30
N GLN A 81 -10.03 -3.03 -1.16
CA GLN A 81 -9.75 -3.38 -2.55
C GLN A 81 -8.79 -4.57 -2.67
N ILE A 82 -7.74 -4.57 -1.85
CA ILE A 82 -6.78 -5.67 -1.79
C ILE A 82 -7.46 -6.97 -1.33
N ALA A 83 -8.23 -6.92 -0.25
CA ALA A 83 -8.96 -8.08 0.26
C ALA A 83 -9.94 -8.63 -0.79
N ALA A 84 -10.67 -7.76 -1.49
CA ALA A 84 -11.57 -8.16 -2.56
C ALA A 84 -10.83 -8.86 -3.71
N GLY A 85 -9.68 -8.31 -4.13
CA GLY A 85 -8.85 -8.87 -5.19
C GLY A 85 -8.29 -10.25 -4.84
N ILE A 86 -7.77 -10.41 -3.62
CA ILE A 86 -7.27 -11.71 -3.11
C ILE A 86 -8.40 -12.74 -3.05
N ASN A 87 -9.56 -12.36 -2.50
CA ASN A 87 -10.71 -13.27 -2.40
C ASN A 87 -11.25 -13.70 -3.77
N GLU A 88 -11.22 -12.81 -4.77
CA GLU A 88 -11.56 -13.16 -6.15
C GLU A 88 -10.53 -14.12 -6.77
N ALA A 89 -9.23 -13.89 -6.56
CA ALA A 89 -8.18 -14.79 -7.04
C ALA A 89 -8.31 -16.20 -6.44
N ILE A 90 -8.57 -16.28 -5.13
CA ILE A 90 -8.84 -17.57 -4.44
C ILE A 90 -10.06 -18.25 -5.07
N ARG A 91 -11.18 -17.53 -5.24
CA ARG A 91 -12.40 -18.10 -5.85
C ARG A 91 -12.15 -18.64 -7.26
N ARG A 92 -11.35 -17.94 -8.08
CA ARG A 92 -10.97 -18.41 -9.43
C ARG A 92 -10.13 -19.69 -9.37
N ALA A 93 -9.13 -19.73 -8.50
CA ALA A 93 -8.29 -20.91 -8.31
C ALA A 93 -9.10 -22.12 -7.83
N THR A 94 -10.04 -21.92 -6.89
CA THR A 94 -10.93 -22.99 -6.41
C THR A 94 -11.84 -23.53 -7.52
N ARG A 95 -12.39 -22.67 -8.40
CA ARG A 95 -13.21 -23.11 -9.53
C ARG A 95 -12.40 -23.93 -10.53
N ALA A 96 -11.18 -23.49 -10.86
CA ALA A 96 -10.30 -24.21 -11.77
C ALA A 96 -9.95 -25.61 -11.23
N ALA A 97 -9.64 -25.72 -9.93
CA ALA A 97 -9.33 -26.99 -9.28
C ALA A 97 -10.52 -27.97 -9.18
N ARG A 98 -11.77 -27.49 -9.32
CA ARG A 98 -12.99 -28.33 -9.27
C ARG A 98 -13.50 -28.72 -10.66
N GLY A 99 -13.02 -28.05 -11.71
CA GLY A 99 -13.37 -28.34 -13.10
C GLY A 99 -12.30 -29.13 -13.86
N ALA A 100 -11.19 -29.45 -13.20
CA ALA A 100 -10.13 -30.37 -13.64
C ALA A 100 -10.32 -31.72 -12.93
#